data_AF-A0AAP3CGB9-F1
#
_entry.id   AF-A0AAP3CGB9-F1
#
_cell.length_a   1.000
_cell.length_b   1.000
_cell.length_c   1.000
_cell.angle_alpha   90.00
_cell.angle_beta   90.00
_cell.angle_gamma   90.00
#
_symmetry.space_group_name_H-M   'P 1'
#
loop_
_entity.id
_entity.type
_entity.pdbx_description
1 polymer ?
#
loop_
_entity_poly.entity_id
_entity_poly.type
_entity_poly.pdbx_seq_one_letter_code
_entity_poly.pdbx_strand_id
1 'polypeptide(L)' 'MYLISQVWLNQKFTIVISESPTTHQRQLNKLQELGGSVISSDCSADTLGSVIVNGKRSVWPLTKAEAIEQRSESNG' A
#
# COMPACT_ATOMS: atom_id res chain seq x y z
N MET A 1 -2.83 2.24 4.79
CA MET A 1 -1.36 2.27 4.65
C MET A 1 -0.91 0.88 4.24
N TYR A 2 -0.23 0.76 3.10
CA TYR A 2 0.31 -0.49 2.60
C TYR A 2 1.84 -0.45 2.66
N LEU A 3 2.43 -1.53 3.16
CA LEU A 3 3.86 -1.79 3.06
C LEU A 3 4.11 -2.57 1.79
N ILE A 4 5.07 -2.12 0.99
CA ILE A 4 5.42 -2.72 -0.30
C ILE A 4 6.91 -2.94 -0.30
N SER A 5 7.35 -4.18 -0.47
CA SER A 5 8.78 -4.50 -0.57
C SER A 5 9.05 -5.35 -1.80
N GLN A 6 10.14 -5.05 -2.49
CA GLN A 6 10.64 -5.84 -3.61
C GLN A 6 11.80 -6.71 -3.11
N VAL A 7 11.68 -8.01 -3.34
CA VAL A 7 12.69 -9.01 -2.95
C VAL A 7 13.24 -9.67 -4.19
N TRP A 8 14.56 -9.68 -4.32
CA TRP A 8 15.28 -10.45 -5.33
C TRP A 8 15.54 -11.86 -4.80
N LEU A 9 14.96 -12.86 -5.44
CA LEU A 9 15.12 -14.27 -5.08
C LEU A 9 15.04 -15.11 -6.35
N ASN A 10 15.93 -16.10 -6.51
CA ASN A 10 15.90 -17.04 -7.64
C ASN A 10 15.82 -16.35 -9.02
N GLN A 11 16.60 -15.28 -9.20
CA GLN A 11 16.66 -14.49 -10.44
C GLN A 11 15.32 -13.82 -10.84
N LYS A 12 14.44 -13.60 -9.86
CA LYS A 12 13.13 -12.96 -10.05
C LYS A 12 12.89 -11.91 -8.97
N PHE A 13 12.14 -10.87 -9.35
CA PHE A 13 11.57 -9.92 -8.40
C PHE A 13 10.26 -10.47 -7.87
N THR A 14 10.15 -10.55 -6.55
CA THR A 14 8.93 -10.87 -5.81
C THR A 14 8.47 -9.62 -5.08
N ILE A 15 7.22 -9.22 -5.26
CA ILE A 15 6.64 -8.07 -4.56
C ILE A 15 5.82 -8.59 -3.38
N VAL A 16 6.14 -8.12 -2.18
CA VAL A 16 5.39 -8.37 -0.95
C VAL A 16 4.58 -7.13 -0.65
N ILE A 17 3.25 -7.27 -0.55
CA ILE A 17 2.32 -6.19 -0.21
C ILE A 17 1.53 -6.63 1.02
N SER A 18 1.48 -5.79 2.06
CA SER A 18 0.61 -6.05 3.20
C SER A 18 0.22 -4.78 3.96
N GLU A 19 -0.89 -4.86 4.68
CA GLU A 19 -1.39 -3.76 5.53
C GLU A 19 -0.84 -3.83 6.97
N SER A 20 -0.28 -4.97 7.36
CA SER A 20 0.20 -5.22 8.73
C SER A 20 1.72 -5.31 8.77
N PRO A 21 2.42 -4.45 9.55
CA PRO A 21 3.87 -4.51 9.71
C PRO A 21 4.38 -5.88 10.19
N THR A 22 3.65 -6.52 11.11
CA THR A 22 4.05 -7.81 11.66
C THR A 22 3.97 -8.92 10.61
N THR A 23 2.89 -8.93 9.82
CA THR A 23 2.72 -9.86 8.70
C THR A 23 3.75 -9.60 7.62
N HIS A 24 4.01 -8.33 7.30
CA HIS A 24 5.00 -7.91 6.31
C HIS A 24 6.38 -8.46 6.65
N GLN A 25 6.85 -8.15 7.86
CA GLN A 25 8.17 -8.55 8.31
C GLN A 25 8.32 -10.07 8.37
N ARG A 26 7.28 -10.79 8.80
CA ARG A 26 7.29 -12.26 8.81
C ARG A 26 7.49 -12.85 7.42
N GLN A 27 6.90 -12.26 6.38
CA GLN A 27 7.09 -12.73 5.00
C GLN A 27 8.47 -12.37 4.47
N LEU A 28 8.98 -11.17 4.78
CA LEU A 28 10.35 -10.79 4.42
C LEU A 28 11.38 -11.74 5.04
N ASN A 29 11.24 -12.07 6.33
CA ASN A 29 12.14 -13.00 7.01
C ASN A 29 12.17 -14.37 6.31
N LYS A 30 11.01 -14.91 5.95
CA LYS A 30 10.94 -16.18 5.20
C LYS A 30 11.64 -16.11 3.85
N LEU A 31 11.47 -15.01 3.12
CA LEU A 31 12.14 -14.84 1.83
C LEU A 31 13.65 -14.67 1.98
N GLN A 32 14.11 -14.02 3.05
CA GLN A 32 15.52 -13.90 3.40
C GLN A 32 16.14 -15.23 3.83
N GLU A 33 15.43 -16.03 4.61
CA GLU A 33 15.82 -17.41 4.99
C GLU A 33 16.02 -18.31 3.75
N LEU A 34 15.26 -18.05 2.67
CA LEU A 34 15.41 -18.73 1.38
C LEU A 34 16.56 -18.15 0.51
N GLY A 35 17.34 -17.21 1.02
CA GLY A 35 18.43 -16.55 0.30
C GLY A 35 18.01 -15.30 -0.51
N GLY A 36 16.82 -14.76 -0.26
CA GLY A 36 16.32 -13.56 -0.90
C GLY A 36 16.92 -12.28 -0.31
N SER A 37 17.05 -11.25 -1.14
CA SER A 37 17.53 -9.92 -0.71
C SER A 37 16.46 -8.86 -0.94
N VAL A 38 16.18 -8.04 0.07
CA VAL A 38 15.25 -6.91 -0.05
C VAL A 38 15.97 -5.79 -0.80
N ILE A 39 15.46 -5.43 -1.97
CA ILE A 39 16.07 -4.42 -2.85
C ILE A 39 15.46 -3.04 -2.61
N SER A 40 14.15 -3.00 -2.34
CA SER A 40 13.45 -1.78 -1.99
C SER A 40 12.31 -2.06 -1.03
N SER A 41 12.05 -1.10 -0.16
CA SER A 41 10.90 -1.07 0.73
C SER A 41 10.29 0.31 0.66
N ASP A 42 9.00 0.36 0.42
CA ASP A 42 8.20 1.55 0.34
C ASP A 42 6.98 1.41 1.25
N CYS A 43 6.47 2.54 1.70
CA CYS A 43 5.26 2.63 2.49
C CYS A 43 4.33 3.59 1.77
N SER A 44 3.31 3.04 1.11
CA SER A 44 2.26 3.88 0.53
C SER A 44 1.26 4.22 1.63
N ALA A 45 1.32 5.49 2.04
CA ALA A 45 0.34 6.08 2.95
C ALA A 45 -1.02 6.32 2.24
N ASP A 46 -1.11 6.11 0.94
CA ASP A 46 -2.20 6.63 0.12
C ASP A 46 -3.55 5.98 0.45
N THR A 47 -4.41 6.82 1.04
CA THR A 47 -5.68 7.29 0.45
C THR A 47 -6.16 6.50 -0.78
N LEU A 48 -6.81 5.38 -0.48
CA LEU A 48 -8.09 4.93 -1.01
C LEU A 48 -8.52 5.38 -2.43
N GLY A 49 -8.78 4.36 -3.25
CA GLY A 49 -9.83 4.32 -4.27
C GLY A 49 -10.24 5.66 -4.90
N SER A 50 -9.53 6.07 -5.95
CA SER A 50 -10.05 7.07 -6.87
C SER A 50 -10.88 6.41 -7.95
N VAL A 51 -12.10 6.89 -8.21
CA VAL A 51 -12.90 6.51 -9.37
C VAL A 51 -12.87 7.62 -10.40
N ILE A 52 -12.97 7.28 -11.68
CA ILE A 52 -13.08 8.27 -12.75
C ILE A 52 -14.58 8.56 -12.94
N VAL A 53 -14.99 9.79 -12.66
CA VAL A 53 -16.36 10.27 -12.92
C VAL A 53 -16.27 11.32 -14.02
N ASN A 54 -16.95 11.10 -15.15
CA ASN A 54 -16.96 12.03 -16.29
C ASN A 54 -15.56 12.42 -16.78
N GLY A 55 -14.63 11.46 -16.86
CA GLY A 55 -13.25 11.69 -17.31
C GLY A 55 -12.36 12.42 -16.32
N LYS A 56 -12.84 12.72 -15.11
CA LYS A 56 -12.05 13.34 -14.03
C LYS A 56 -11.82 12.34 -12.91
N ARG A 57 -10.60 12.31 -12.38
CA ARG A 57 -10.26 11.49 -11.21
C ARG A 57 -10.92 12.11 -9.97
N SER A 58 -11.83 11.39 -9.34
CA SER A 58 -12.50 11.78 -8.10
C SER A 58 -12.05 10.85 -6.98
N VAL A 59 -11.53 11.42 -5.90
CA VAL A 59 -11.22 10.67 -4.67
C VAL A 59 -12.54 10.28 -4.03
N TRP A 60 -12.75 9.00 -3.75
CA TRP A 60 -13.93 8.53 -3.03
C TRP A 60 -13.53 8.00 -1.66
N PRO A 61 -14.25 8.41 -0.60
CA PRO A 61 -13.97 7.90 0.73
C PRO A 61 -14.42 6.45 0.79
N LEU A 62 -13.51 5.54 1.16
CA LEU A 62 -13.82 4.11 1.32
C LEU A 62 -14.28 3.79 2.74
N THR A 63 -14.15 4.72 3.69
CA THR A 63 -14.73 4.63 5.03
C THR A 63 -15.55 5.86 5.41
N LYS A 64 -16.42 5.69 6.42
CA LYS A 64 -17.28 6.77 6.96
C LYS A 64 -16.47 7.90 7.61
N ALA A 65 -15.31 7.59 8.19
CA ALA A 65 -14.44 8.59 8.81
C ALA A 65 -13.86 9.54 7.76
N GLU A 66 -13.37 9.00 6.64
CA GLU A 66 -12.82 9.82 5.55
C GLU A 66 -13.90 10.60 4.81
N ALA A 67 -15.13 10.07 4.75
CA ALA A 67 -16.27 10.80 4.21
C ALA A 67 -16.61 12.06 5.04
N ILE A 68 -16.34 12.02 6.34
CA ILE A 68 -16.51 13.16 7.25
C ILE A 68 -15.35 14.16 7.07
N GLU A 69 -14.13 13.68 6.94
CA GLU A 69 -12.94 14.51 6.70
C GLU A 69 -13.05 15.28 5.37
N GLN A 70 -13.41 14.61 4.27
CA GLN A 70 -13.61 15.25 2.96
C GLN A 70 -14.75 16.29 2.95
N ARG A 71 -15.83 16.07 3.70
CA ARG A 71 -16.91 17.05 3.83
C ARG A 71 -16.49 18.29 4.62
N SER A 72 -15.51 18.15 5.50
CA SER A 72 -15.00 19.25 6.32
C SER A 72 -14.10 20.17 5.48
N GLU A 73 -13.31 19.62 4.56
CA GLU A 73 -12.48 20.40 3.62
C GLU A 73 -13.28 21.13 2.55
N SER A 74 -14.45 20.62 2.13
CA SER A 74 -15.28 21.26 1.10
C SER A 74 -16.12 22.45 1.59
N ASN A 75 -16.13 22.73 2.90
CA ASN A 75 -16.92 23.81 3.53
C ASN A 75 -16.05 24.96 4.09
N GLY A 76 -14.78 25.06 3.63
CA GLY A 76 -13.87 26.18 3.92
C GLY A 76 -13.88 27.27 2.86
#